data_AF-A0A820GE62-F1
#
_entry.id   AF-A0A820GE62-F1
#
_cell.length_a   1.000
_cell.length_b   1.000
_cell.length_c   1.000
_cell.angle_alpha   90.00
_cell.angle_beta   90.00
_cell.angle_gamma   90.00
#
_symmetry.space_group_name_H-M   'P 1'
#
loop_
_entity.id
_entity.type
_entity.pdbx_description
1 polymer ?
#
loop_
_entity_poly.entity_id
_entity_poly.type
_entity_poly.pdbx_seq_one_letter_code
_entity_poly.pdbx_strand_id
1 'polypeptide(L)'
;GDHRVDWITLGSHTNLANGCSILPGSHLASHTMVGNLTRITRETNSNNGDVYIGVPARVMPFKMPVTQVTEDPIKTIPFWKTCISYWISKCLFISIYLLGGLVVGPIIHTIIICSLFRLFSNADNEIINKIKATLAKDYQVFICSFLGYTQWLVRLFRVFGANIGNNVILPNIASLPDANMVTIGDHVQLNIHSHIVCHTFEQRIYKVAPVTVGKSCVLMSGALVMSGCKLMGNNRLYPFTLDLM
;
A
#
# COMPACT_ATOMS: atom_id res chain seq x y z
N GLY A 1 -24.75 -13.20 -37.03
CA GLY A 1 -23.75 -14.11 -36.43
C GLY A 1 -24.01 -14.13 -34.95
N ASP A 2 -24.16 -15.31 -34.36
CA ASP A 2 -24.62 -15.49 -32.98
C ASP A 2 -23.65 -14.83 -31.98
N HIS A 3 -24.05 -13.72 -31.36
CA HIS A 3 -23.23 -12.95 -30.40
C HIS A 3 -23.27 -13.60 -29.00
N ARG A 4 -22.91 -14.88 -28.90
CA ARG A 4 -22.85 -15.58 -27.61
C ARG A 4 -21.49 -15.40 -26.95
N VAL A 5 -21.49 -14.98 -25.69
CA VAL A 5 -20.29 -14.89 -24.85
C VAL A 5 -20.01 -16.27 -24.27
N ASP A 6 -18.79 -16.77 -24.45
CA ASP A 6 -18.36 -18.07 -23.90
C ASP A 6 -18.28 -18.04 -22.37
N TRP A 7 -18.65 -19.15 -21.73
CA TRP A 7 -18.60 -19.28 -20.28
C TRP A 7 -17.17 -19.33 -19.74
N ILE A 8 -16.98 -18.86 -18.51
CA ILE A 8 -15.72 -18.99 -17.75
C ILE A 8 -15.91 -20.12 -16.74
N THR A 9 -14.97 -21.07 -16.70
CA THR A 9 -15.03 -22.19 -15.75
C THR A 9 -13.88 -22.12 -14.76
N LEU A 10 -14.20 -22.17 -13.47
CA LEU A 10 -13.23 -22.18 -12.37
C LEU A 10 -13.33 -23.49 -11.60
N GLY A 11 -12.20 -24.15 -11.39
CA GLY A 11 -12.10 -25.32 -10.53
C GLY A 11 -12.27 -24.98 -9.05
N SER A 12 -12.42 -26.01 -8.23
CA SER A 12 -12.51 -25.87 -6.77
C SER A 12 -11.19 -25.36 -6.17
N HIS A 13 -11.26 -24.52 -5.13
CA HIS A 13 -10.09 -23.96 -4.43
C HIS A 13 -9.16 -23.08 -5.30
N THR A 14 -9.70 -22.40 -6.31
CA THR A 14 -8.94 -21.39 -7.07
C THR A 14 -8.89 -20.05 -6.33
N ASN A 15 -7.70 -19.47 -6.21
CA ASN A 15 -7.48 -18.17 -5.60
C ASN A 15 -7.17 -17.12 -6.67
N LEU A 16 -7.91 -16.01 -6.67
CA LEU A 16 -7.73 -14.90 -7.59
C LEU A 16 -7.20 -13.69 -6.82
N ALA A 17 -6.04 -13.17 -7.22
CA ALA A 17 -5.47 -11.94 -6.66
C ALA A 17 -6.09 -10.68 -7.31
N ASN A 18 -5.74 -9.50 -6.77
CA ASN A 18 -6.38 -8.25 -7.19
C ASN A 18 -6.05 -7.89 -8.65
N GLY A 19 -7.05 -7.31 -9.32
CA GLY A 19 -6.88 -6.81 -10.69
C GLY A 19 -6.65 -7.89 -11.76
N CYS A 20 -6.81 -9.18 -11.46
CA CYS A 20 -6.76 -10.22 -12.48
C CYS A 20 -7.94 -10.08 -13.46
N SER A 21 -7.71 -10.39 -14.74
CA SER A 21 -8.74 -10.38 -15.77
C SER A 21 -8.86 -11.76 -16.41
N ILE A 22 -10.09 -12.29 -16.49
CA ILE A 22 -10.36 -13.60 -17.07
C ILE A 22 -11.23 -13.40 -18.31
N LEU A 23 -10.75 -13.86 -19.45
CA LEU A 23 -11.46 -13.74 -20.72
C LEU A 23 -12.55 -14.81 -20.86
N PRO A 24 -13.67 -14.52 -21.54
CA PRO A 24 -14.67 -15.52 -21.91
C PRO A 24 -14.05 -16.76 -22.57
N GLY A 25 -14.53 -17.96 -22.19
CA GLY A 25 -14.00 -19.24 -22.68
C GLY A 25 -12.74 -19.74 -21.96
N SER A 26 -12.30 -19.08 -20.89
CA SER A 26 -11.16 -19.55 -20.08
C SER A 26 -11.58 -20.65 -19.10
N HIS A 27 -10.71 -21.66 -18.94
CA HIS A 27 -10.90 -22.77 -18.01
C HIS A 27 -9.72 -22.85 -17.04
N LEU A 28 -9.99 -22.67 -15.74
CA LEU A 28 -9.01 -22.84 -14.67
C LEU A 28 -9.26 -24.16 -13.93
N ALA A 29 -8.21 -24.95 -13.70
CA ALA A 29 -8.24 -26.17 -12.91
C ALA A 29 -8.37 -25.86 -11.41
N SER A 30 -8.71 -26.89 -10.62
CA SER A 30 -8.77 -26.76 -9.16
C SER A 30 -7.41 -26.37 -8.56
N HIS A 31 -7.40 -25.79 -7.35
CA HIS A 31 -6.20 -25.37 -6.61
C HIS A 31 -5.26 -24.42 -7.36
N THR A 32 -5.77 -23.73 -8.37
CA THR A 32 -4.99 -22.78 -9.16
C THR A 32 -4.93 -21.42 -8.47
N MET A 33 -3.76 -20.77 -8.46
CA MET A 33 -3.60 -19.41 -7.96
C MET A 33 -3.30 -18.45 -9.10
N VAL A 34 -4.10 -17.41 -9.25
CA VAL A 34 -3.91 -16.35 -10.24
C VAL A 34 -3.34 -15.14 -9.52
N GLY A 35 -2.12 -14.75 -9.89
CA GLY A 35 -1.39 -13.63 -9.30
C GLY A 35 -1.98 -12.27 -9.67
N ASN A 36 -1.51 -11.23 -8.98
CA ASN A 36 -2.00 -9.87 -9.15
C ASN A 36 -1.87 -9.42 -10.60
N LEU A 37 -2.88 -8.73 -11.14
CA LEU A 37 -2.94 -8.27 -12.53
C LEU A 37 -2.81 -9.33 -13.62
N THR A 38 -2.97 -10.60 -13.29
CA THR A 38 -2.75 -11.66 -14.28
C THR A 38 -3.91 -11.73 -15.26
N ARG A 39 -3.62 -11.82 -16.56
CA ARG A 39 -4.65 -11.94 -17.61
C ARG A 39 -4.76 -13.37 -18.11
N ILE A 40 -5.80 -14.07 -17.67
CA ILE A 40 -6.13 -15.42 -18.14
C ILE A 40 -6.85 -15.30 -19.48
N THR A 41 -6.34 -16.04 -20.46
CA THR A 41 -6.87 -16.13 -21.82
C THR A 41 -7.40 -17.54 -22.08
N ARG A 42 -8.15 -17.73 -23.17
CA ARG A 42 -8.59 -19.05 -23.63
C ARG A 42 -7.42 -20.01 -23.93
N GLU A 43 -6.26 -19.46 -24.25
CA GLU A 43 -5.03 -20.22 -24.55
C GLU A 43 -4.27 -20.63 -23.27
N THR A 44 -4.64 -20.09 -22.11
CA THR A 44 -3.99 -20.39 -20.85
C THR A 44 -4.40 -21.78 -20.39
N ASN A 45 -3.54 -22.77 -20.63
CA ASN A 45 -3.77 -24.14 -20.18
C ASN A 45 -3.51 -24.25 -18.68
N SER A 46 -4.55 -24.58 -17.91
CA SER A 46 -4.48 -24.62 -16.45
C SER A 46 -4.31 -26.05 -15.91
N ASN A 47 -3.26 -26.29 -15.12
CA ASN A 47 -3.10 -27.53 -14.35
C ASN A 47 -3.38 -27.32 -12.86
N ASN A 48 -3.70 -28.41 -12.17
CA ASN A 48 -4.03 -28.41 -10.75
C ASN A 48 -2.81 -28.01 -9.89
N GLY A 49 -2.94 -26.96 -9.09
CA GLY A 49 -1.88 -26.45 -8.21
C GLY A 49 -0.90 -25.45 -8.84
N ASP A 50 -1.11 -25.06 -10.10
CA ASP A 50 -0.26 -24.07 -10.76
C ASP A 50 -0.52 -22.65 -10.25
N VAL A 51 0.52 -21.83 -10.27
CA VAL A 51 0.43 -20.39 -9.98
C VAL A 51 0.67 -19.63 -11.28
N TYR A 52 -0.25 -18.75 -11.66
CA TYR A 52 -0.17 -17.96 -12.89
C TYR A 52 0.18 -16.51 -12.59
N ILE A 53 1.08 -15.91 -13.35
CA ILE A 53 1.49 -14.50 -13.23
C ILE A 53 1.60 -13.83 -14.61
N GLY A 54 1.31 -12.53 -14.68
CA GLY A 54 1.60 -11.68 -15.83
C GLY A 54 0.46 -11.51 -16.86
N VAL A 55 0.75 -10.71 -17.89
CA VAL A 55 -0.19 -10.37 -18.98
C VAL A 55 0.51 -10.58 -20.33
N PRO A 56 0.21 -11.66 -21.09
CA PRO A 56 -0.73 -12.74 -20.77
C PRO A 56 -0.18 -13.67 -19.68
N ALA A 57 -1.07 -14.38 -19.00
CA ALA A 57 -0.74 -15.28 -17.90
C ALA A 57 0.24 -16.38 -18.30
N ARG A 58 1.31 -16.54 -17.51
CA ARG A 58 2.27 -17.65 -17.60
C ARG A 58 2.40 -18.37 -16.26
N VAL A 59 2.69 -19.66 -16.32
CA VAL A 59 2.96 -20.46 -15.12
C VAL A 59 4.22 -19.94 -14.43
N MET A 60 4.16 -19.79 -13.12
CA MET A 60 5.27 -19.36 -12.28
C MET A 60 6.40 -20.41 -12.38
N PRO A 61 7.62 -20.04 -12.79
CA PRO A 61 8.72 -20.98 -13.00
C PRO A 61 9.29 -21.56 -11.70
N PHE A 62 8.98 -20.93 -10.55
CA PHE A 62 9.48 -21.34 -9.24
C PHE A 62 8.33 -21.82 -8.37
N LYS A 63 8.45 -23.04 -7.84
CA LYS A 63 7.57 -23.49 -6.75
C LYS A 63 8.05 -22.81 -5.47
N MET A 64 7.20 -21.95 -4.91
CA MET A 64 7.46 -21.43 -3.56
C MET A 64 7.53 -22.63 -2.60
N PRO A 65 8.57 -22.73 -1.74
CA PRO A 65 8.54 -23.71 -0.68
C PRO A 65 7.28 -23.46 0.14
N VAL A 66 6.48 -24.51 0.36
CA VAL A 66 5.31 -24.46 1.23
C VAL A 66 5.85 -24.21 2.63
N THR A 67 5.96 -22.93 2.97
CA THR A 67 6.26 -22.52 4.33
C THR A 67 4.96 -22.78 5.06
N GLN A 68 4.93 -23.82 5.90
CA GLN A 68 3.79 -24.02 6.79
C GLN A 68 3.69 -22.75 7.63
N VAL A 69 2.67 -21.95 7.34
CA VAL A 69 2.31 -20.83 8.20
C VAL A 69 1.90 -21.50 9.50
N THR A 70 2.79 -21.48 10.49
CA THR A 70 2.38 -21.77 11.86
C THR A 70 1.31 -20.75 12.17
N GLU A 71 0.05 -21.20 12.22
CA GLU A 71 -1.05 -20.36 12.67
C GLU A 71 -0.68 -19.88 14.06
N ASP A 72 -0.24 -18.63 14.17
CA ASP A 72 -0.13 -17.98 15.46
C ASP A 72 -1.50 -18.14 16.12
N PRO A 73 -1.59 -18.70 17.34
CA PRO A 73 -2.87 -18.95 17.98
C PRO A 73 -3.64 -17.64 17.98
N ILE A 74 -4.82 -17.63 17.36
CA ILE A 74 -5.70 -16.47 17.29
C ILE A 74 -5.93 -16.00 18.71
N LYS A 75 -5.18 -14.99 19.16
CA LYS A 75 -5.39 -14.35 20.45
C LYS A 75 -6.76 -13.69 20.35
N THR A 76 -7.76 -14.32 20.96
CA THR A 76 -9.11 -13.80 21.12
C THR A 76 -9.05 -12.60 22.07
N ILE A 77 -8.62 -11.45 21.56
CA ILE A 77 -8.72 -10.20 22.28
C ILE A 77 -10.23 -9.97 22.44
N PRO A 78 -10.75 -9.87 23.68
CA PRO A 78 -12.18 -9.82 23.89
C PRO A 78 -12.72 -8.53 23.26
N PHE A 79 -13.68 -8.69 22.34
CA PHE A 79 -14.22 -7.65 21.46
C PHE A 79 -14.50 -6.33 22.19
N TRP A 80 -15.08 -6.39 23.39
CA TRP A 80 -15.39 -5.21 24.20
C TRP A 80 -14.16 -4.40 24.64
N LYS A 81 -13.00 -5.03 24.94
CA LYS A 81 -11.77 -4.29 25.29
C LYS A 81 -11.23 -3.51 24.10
N THR A 82 -11.28 -4.12 22.91
CA THR A 82 -10.92 -3.45 21.66
C THR A 82 -11.87 -2.28 21.40
N CYS A 83 -13.19 -2.51 21.48
CA CYS A 83 -14.20 -1.47 21.28
C CYS A 83 -14.08 -0.32 22.29
N ILE A 84 -13.91 -0.60 23.58
CA ILE A 84 -13.78 0.42 24.63
C ILE A 84 -12.49 1.23 24.45
N SER A 85 -11.35 0.58 24.19
CA SER A 85 -10.10 1.29 23.92
C SER A 85 -10.22 2.19 22.69
N TYR A 86 -10.91 1.71 21.65
CA TYR A 86 -11.16 2.46 20.43
C TYR A 86 -12.11 3.63 20.69
N TRP A 87 -13.14 3.44 21.51
CA TRP A 87 -14.11 4.48 21.85
C TRP A 87 -13.46 5.60 22.68
N ILE A 88 -12.67 5.24 23.71
CA ILE A 88 -11.93 6.21 24.54
C ILE A 88 -10.92 6.98 23.67
N SER A 89 -10.17 6.29 22.83
CA SER A 89 -9.23 6.90 21.88
C SER A 89 -9.94 7.92 20.98
N LYS A 90 -11.06 7.53 20.35
CA LYS A 90 -11.85 8.41 19.47
C LYS A 90 -12.50 9.59 20.20
N CYS A 91 -13.01 9.41 21.42
CA CYS A 91 -13.58 10.50 22.21
C CYS A 91 -12.52 11.54 22.61
N LEU A 92 -11.33 11.07 23.01
CA LEU A 92 -10.21 11.95 23.35
C LEU A 92 -9.73 12.73 22.12
N PHE A 93 -9.71 12.09 20.95
CA PHE A 93 -9.40 12.77 19.69
C PHE A 93 -10.48 13.77 19.27
N ILE A 94 -11.75 13.38 19.27
CA ILE A 94 -12.87 14.28 18.93
C ILE A 94 -12.84 15.52 19.83
N SER A 95 -12.54 15.37 21.13
CA SER A 95 -12.37 16.48 22.06
C SER A 95 -11.23 17.44 21.67
N ILE A 96 -10.07 16.91 21.25
CA ILE A 96 -8.93 17.72 20.77
C ILE A 96 -9.31 18.51 19.50
N TYR A 97 -10.02 17.89 18.56
CA TYR A 97 -10.46 18.55 17.32
C TYR A 97 -11.58 19.57 17.55
N LEU A 98 -12.44 19.35 18.55
CA LEU A 98 -13.47 20.30 18.94
C LEU A 98 -12.86 21.56 19.59
N LEU A 99 -11.79 21.40 20.37
CA LEU A 99 -11.12 22.51 21.06
C LEU A 99 -10.18 23.31 20.14
N GLY A 100 -9.45 22.64 19.24
CA GLY A 100 -8.47 23.27 18.35
C GLY A 100 -9.04 23.76 17.01
N GLY A 101 -10.24 23.34 16.63
CA GLY A 101 -10.80 23.60 15.29
C GLY A 101 -10.10 22.82 14.17
N LEU A 102 -10.66 22.87 12.96
CA LEU A 102 -10.25 22.01 11.83
C LEU A 102 -8.78 22.19 11.39
N VAL A 103 -8.20 23.37 11.61
CA VAL A 103 -6.84 23.69 11.11
C VAL A 103 -5.78 23.49 12.19
N VAL A 104 -6.06 23.83 13.45
CA VAL A 104 -5.07 23.75 14.54
C VAL A 104 -5.07 22.36 15.19
N GLY A 105 -6.21 21.67 15.22
CA GLY A 105 -6.36 20.30 15.73
C GLY A 105 -5.35 19.30 15.14
N PRO A 106 -5.19 19.17 13.81
CA PRO A 106 -4.26 18.24 13.20
C PRO A 106 -2.78 18.53 13.54
N ILE A 107 -2.44 19.81 13.70
CA ILE A 107 -1.07 20.26 14.02
C ILE A 107 -0.75 19.90 15.47
N ILE A 108 -1.63 20.26 16.42
CA ILE A 108 -1.49 19.90 17.83
C ILE A 108 -1.41 18.38 17.99
N HIS A 109 -2.26 17.65 17.28
CA HIS A 109 -2.30 16.20 17.32
C HIS A 109 -1.00 15.56 16.79
N THR A 110 -0.45 16.09 15.69
CA THR A 110 0.87 15.66 15.18
C THR A 110 1.98 15.94 16.18
N ILE A 111 1.98 17.09 16.85
CA ILE A 111 2.98 17.44 17.88
C ILE A 111 2.89 16.48 19.08
N ILE A 112 1.67 16.18 19.56
CA ILE A 112 1.45 15.26 20.69
C ILE A 112 1.95 13.85 20.34
N ILE A 113 1.60 13.35 19.16
CA ILE A 113 1.99 12.00 18.73
C ILE A 113 3.49 11.90 18.50
N CYS A 114 4.11 12.89 17.86
CA CYS A 114 5.57 12.94 17.72
C CYS A 114 6.26 12.99 19.08
N SER A 115 5.71 13.72 20.05
CA SER A 115 6.26 13.82 21.41
C SER A 115 6.15 12.49 22.16
N LEU A 116 4.99 11.82 22.08
CA LEU A 116 4.78 10.49 22.67
C LEU A 116 5.71 9.46 22.02
N PHE A 117 5.84 9.47 20.68
CA PHE A 117 6.70 8.54 19.98
C PHE A 117 8.18 8.73 20.35
N ARG A 118 8.64 9.98 20.53
CA ARG A 118 9.98 10.28 21.06
C ARG A 118 10.17 9.79 22.50
N LEU A 119 9.19 10.02 23.39
CA LEU A 119 9.26 9.57 24.78
C LEU A 119 9.33 8.04 24.87
N PHE A 120 8.59 7.33 24.02
CA PHE A 120 8.60 5.88 23.99
C PHE A 120 9.73 5.28 23.14
N SER A 121 10.50 6.09 22.40
CA SER A 121 11.53 5.63 21.46
C SER A 121 12.53 4.65 22.09
N ASN A 122 12.95 4.91 23.33
CA ASN A 122 14.02 4.16 24.00
C ASN A 122 13.52 2.99 24.85
N ALA A 123 12.21 2.75 24.90
CA ALA A 123 11.63 1.71 25.75
C ALA A 123 11.19 0.49 24.93
N ASP A 124 11.90 -0.61 25.11
CA ASP A 124 11.65 -1.90 24.45
C ASP A 124 10.85 -2.83 25.36
N ASN A 125 9.58 -2.49 25.56
CA ASN A 125 8.62 -3.33 26.29
C ASN A 125 7.47 -3.76 25.37
N GLU A 126 6.97 -4.99 25.50
CA GLU A 126 5.88 -5.52 24.66
C GLU A 126 4.63 -4.64 24.70
N ILE A 127 4.29 -4.12 25.88
CA ILE A 127 3.15 -3.20 26.07
C ILE A 127 3.40 -1.87 25.36
N ILE A 128 4.61 -1.32 25.44
CA ILE A 128 4.98 -0.06 24.80
C ILE A 128 4.95 -0.22 23.28
N ASN A 129 5.42 -1.35 22.76
CA ASN A 129 5.36 -1.65 21.32
C ASN A 129 3.91 -1.78 20.83
N LYS A 130 3.01 -2.37 21.62
CA LYS A 130 1.57 -2.37 21.32
C LYS A 130 0.98 -0.97 21.32
N ILE A 131 1.33 -0.14 22.31
CA ILE A 131 0.87 1.26 22.37
C ILE A 131 1.39 2.07 21.17
N LYS A 132 2.68 1.94 20.83
CA LYS A 132 3.30 2.56 19.64
C LYS A 132 2.55 2.16 18.37
N ALA A 133 2.26 0.86 18.20
CA ALA A 133 1.57 0.35 17.02
C ALA A 133 0.11 0.86 16.93
N THR A 134 -0.62 0.88 18.04
CA THR A 134 -1.99 1.43 18.08
C THR A 134 -2.00 2.92 17.81
N LEU A 135 -1.08 3.68 18.42
CA LEU A 135 -0.96 5.12 18.21
C LEU A 135 -0.59 5.47 16.77
N ALA A 136 0.32 4.72 16.16
CA ALA A 136 0.70 4.91 14.76
C ALA A 136 -0.47 4.60 13.80
N LYS A 137 -1.24 3.54 14.08
CA LYS A 137 -2.46 3.22 13.32
C LYS A 137 -3.51 4.30 13.46
N ASP A 138 -3.76 4.79 14.67
CA ASP A 138 -4.74 5.85 14.92
C ASP A 138 -4.33 7.16 14.24
N TYR A 139 -3.04 7.53 14.34
CA TYR A 139 -2.46 8.67 13.63
C TYR A 139 -2.68 8.54 12.13
N GLN A 140 -2.33 7.38 11.57
CA GLN A 140 -2.48 7.11 10.15
C GLN A 140 -3.94 7.23 9.73
N VAL A 141 -4.89 6.57 10.39
CA VAL A 141 -6.31 6.61 9.98
C VAL A 141 -6.87 8.03 10.04
N PHE A 142 -6.53 8.81 11.07
CA PHE A 142 -7.13 10.13 11.27
C PHE A 142 -6.49 11.21 10.38
N ILE A 143 -5.16 11.36 10.47
CA ILE A 143 -4.44 12.42 9.74
C ILE A 143 -4.44 12.12 8.24
N CYS A 144 -4.31 10.86 7.84
CA CYS A 144 -4.36 10.51 6.42
C CYS A 144 -5.70 10.89 5.78
N SER A 145 -6.81 10.66 6.47
CA SER A 145 -8.14 11.02 5.97
C SER A 145 -8.32 12.53 5.79
N PHE A 146 -7.63 13.34 6.60
CA PHE A 146 -7.75 14.80 6.55
C PHE A 146 -6.74 15.45 5.60
N LEU A 147 -5.51 14.94 5.52
CA LEU A 147 -4.43 15.52 4.73
C LEU A 147 -4.35 14.93 3.31
N GLY A 148 -4.95 13.77 3.06
CA GLY A 148 -4.95 13.14 1.75
C GLY A 148 -5.45 14.07 0.64
N TYR A 149 -4.80 14.03 -0.53
CA TYR A 149 -5.09 14.87 -1.70
C TYR A 149 -4.93 16.38 -1.50
N THR A 150 -4.44 16.84 -0.34
CA THR A 150 -4.23 18.27 -0.08
C THR A 150 -2.76 18.69 -0.28
N GLN A 151 -2.56 19.98 -0.57
CA GLN A 151 -1.21 20.57 -0.63
C GLN A 151 -0.52 20.64 0.75
N TRP A 152 -1.27 20.49 1.84
CA TRP A 152 -0.71 20.41 3.19
C TRP A 152 0.15 19.16 3.38
N LEU A 153 -0.27 18.02 2.82
CA LEU A 153 0.50 16.79 2.86
C LEU A 153 1.85 16.92 2.14
N VAL A 154 1.85 17.57 0.98
CA VAL A 154 3.08 17.84 0.22
C VAL A 154 4.04 18.72 1.02
N ARG A 155 3.53 19.79 1.65
CA ARG A 155 4.34 20.65 2.51
C ARG A 155 4.90 19.90 3.71
N LEU A 156 4.10 19.02 4.34
CA LEU A 156 4.55 18.18 5.44
C LEU A 156 5.71 17.28 5.03
N PHE A 157 5.62 16.63 3.86
CA PHE A 157 6.72 15.80 3.35
C PHE A 157 7.97 16.60 2.97
N ARG A 158 7.83 17.83 2.47
CA ARG A 158 8.98 18.73 2.27
C ARG A 158 9.69 19.05 3.59
N VAL A 159 8.94 19.25 4.68
CA VAL A 159 9.51 19.42 6.03
C VAL A 159 10.20 18.14 6.53
N PHE A 160 9.68 16.96 6.17
CA PHE A 160 10.33 15.67 6.44
C PHE A 160 11.53 15.37 5.54
N GLY A 161 11.92 16.29 4.64
CA GLY A 161 13.13 16.17 3.82
C GLY A 161 12.91 15.65 2.41
N ALA A 162 11.66 15.46 1.96
CA ALA A 162 11.37 15.10 0.57
C ALA A 162 11.57 16.29 -0.38
N ASN A 163 12.17 16.05 -1.54
CA ASN A 163 12.29 17.07 -2.59
C ASN A 163 11.10 16.96 -3.54
N ILE A 164 10.02 17.72 -3.27
CA ILE A 164 8.77 17.66 -4.04
C ILE A 164 8.51 18.99 -4.74
N GLY A 165 8.35 18.94 -6.06
CA GLY A 165 8.00 20.07 -6.92
C GLY A 165 6.60 20.64 -6.68
N ASN A 166 6.20 21.61 -7.49
CA ASN A 166 4.93 22.33 -7.38
C ASN A 166 3.78 21.56 -8.01
N ASN A 167 2.56 21.79 -7.51
CA ASN A 167 1.32 21.16 -8.01
C ASN A 167 1.36 19.63 -7.98
N VAL A 168 1.98 19.05 -6.96
CA VAL A 168 2.00 17.61 -6.74
C VAL A 168 0.79 17.20 -5.91
N ILE A 169 0.17 16.07 -6.25
CA ILE A 169 -0.96 15.51 -5.51
C ILE A 169 -0.55 14.15 -4.95
N LEU A 170 -0.65 14.01 -3.62
CA LEU A 170 -0.37 12.78 -2.89
C LEU A 170 -1.66 12.27 -2.24
N PRO A 171 -2.00 10.98 -2.36
CA PRO A 171 -3.28 10.46 -1.88
C PRO A 171 -3.25 10.23 -0.36
N ASN A 172 -2.11 9.82 0.20
CA ASN A 172 -1.98 9.48 1.61
C ASN A 172 -0.55 9.60 2.14
N ILE A 173 -0.39 9.62 3.47
CA ILE A 173 0.92 9.54 4.13
C ILE A 173 1.64 8.22 3.80
N ALA A 174 0.90 7.14 3.59
CA ALA A 174 1.47 5.84 3.27
C ALA A 174 2.12 5.76 1.87
N SER A 175 1.92 6.77 1.00
CA SER A 175 2.46 6.79 -0.36
C SER A 175 3.97 6.92 -0.37
N LEU A 176 4.54 7.59 0.65
CA LEU A 176 5.95 7.94 0.76
C LEU A 176 6.50 7.53 2.13
N PRO A 177 6.74 6.23 2.38
CA PRO A 177 7.36 5.77 3.62
C PRO A 177 8.74 6.38 3.84
N ASP A 178 9.55 6.50 2.78
CA ASP A 178 10.93 6.97 2.83
C ASP A 178 11.08 8.36 2.21
N ALA A 179 10.34 9.33 2.76
CA ALA A 179 10.22 10.68 2.19
C ALA A 179 11.57 11.36 1.90
N ASN A 180 12.56 11.16 2.77
CA ASN A 180 13.90 11.73 2.68
C ASN A 180 14.72 11.29 1.44
N MET A 181 14.33 10.20 0.76
CA MET A 181 15.04 9.64 -0.38
C MET A 181 14.27 9.74 -1.70
N VAL A 182 13.16 10.48 -1.67
CA VAL A 182 12.26 10.65 -2.81
C VAL A 182 12.41 12.05 -3.38
N THR A 183 12.64 12.12 -4.70
CA THR A 183 12.60 13.35 -5.47
C THR A 183 11.43 13.30 -6.45
N ILE A 184 10.51 14.26 -6.40
CA ILE A 184 9.31 14.34 -7.24
C ILE A 184 9.32 15.69 -7.98
N GLY A 185 9.19 15.67 -9.29
CA GLY A 185 9.10 16.86 -10.13
C GLY A 185 7.74 17.57 -10.06
N ASP A 186 7.63 18.67 -10.80
CA ASP A 186 6.39 19.46 -10.84
C ASP A 186 5.25 18.71 -11.54
N HIS A 187 4.00 19.01 -11.18
CA HIS A 187 2.78 18.50 -11.80
C HIS A 187 2.64 16.96 -11.75
N VAL A 188 3.16 16.32 -10.72
CA VAL A 188 3.06 14.87 -10.53
C VAL A 188 1.78 14.51 -9.76
N GLN A 189 1.08 13.46 -10.19
CA GLN A 189 -0.13 12.98 -9.52
C GLN A 189 0.01 11.52 -9.11
N LEU A 190 -0.15 11.26 -7.82
CA LEU A 190 -0.27 9.92 -7.27
C LEU A 190 -1.73 9.62 -6.96
N ASN A 191 -2.23 8.49 -7.44
CA ASN A 191 -3.59 8.03 -7.20
C ASN A 191 -3.65 7.05 -6.02
N ILE A 192 -4.86 6.73 -5.55
CA ILE A 192 -5.09 5.89 -4.39
C ILE A 192 -4.32 4.56 -4.46
N HIS A 193 -3.78 4.09 -3.34
CA HIS A 193 -2.95 2.87 -3.27
C HIS A 193 -1.67 2.87 -4.13
N SER A 194 -1.27 3.99 -4.74
CA SER A 194 0.08 4.08 -5.32
C SER A 194 1.12 4.34 -4.22
N HIS A 195 2.28 3.71 -4.36
CA HIS A 195 3.35 3.77 -3.37
C HIS A 195 4.70 3.95 -4.06
N ILE A 196 5.56 4.76 -3.45
CA ILE A 196 6.97 4.89 -3.83
C ILE A 196 7.78 4.37 -2.64
N VAL A 197 8.46 3.24 -2.84
CA VAL A 197 9.20 2.56 -1.78
C VAL A 197 10.69 2.64 -2.10
N CYS A 198 11.49 3.22 -1.22
CA CYS A 198 12.93 3.41 -1.44
C CYS A 198 13.78 2.31 -0.78
N HIS A 199 13.15 1.33 -0.14
CA HIS A 199 13.82 0.20 0.45
C HIS A 199 13.29 -1.12 -0.07
N THR A 200 14.19 -2.09 -0.17
CA THR A 200 13.90 -3.47 -0.53
C THR A 200 14.63 -4.37 0.45
N PHE A 201 13.96 -5.46 0.84
CA PHE A 201 14.55 -6.48 1.69
C PHE A 201 14.83 -7.74 0.86
N GLU A 202 16.04 -7.84 0.35
CA GLU A 202 16.49 -8.97 -0.48
C GLU A 202 17.50 -9.80 0.30
N GLN A 203 17.32 -11.12 0.35
CA GLN A 203 18.29 -12.06 0.94
C GLN A 203 18.75 -11.68 2.36
N ARG A 204 17.83 -11.16 3.19
CA ARG A 204 18.09 -10.66 4.55
C ARG A 204 18.96 -9.39 4.63
N ILE A 205 19.18 -8.71 3.51
CA ILE A 205 19.92 -7.45 3.42
C ILE A 205 18.91 -6.34 3.13
N TYR A 206 18.95 -5.30 3.98
CA TYR A 206 18.16 -4.08 3.78
C TYR A 206 18.91 -3.20 2.79
N LYS A 207 18.39 -3.14 1.55
CA LYS A 207 18.93 -2.30 0.48
C LYS A 207 18.07 -1.06 0.34
N VAL A 208 18.73 0.08 0.24
CA VAL A 208 18.06 1.37 0.13
C VAL A 208 18.62 2.08 -1.10
N ALA A 209 17.74 2.59 -1.95
CA ALA A 209 18.12 3.37 -3.12
C ALA A 209 17.13 4.51 -3.36
N PRO A 210 17.61 5.71 -3.72
CA PRO A 210 16.75 6.85 -3.95
C PRO A 210 15.87 6.64 -5.18
N VAL A 211 14.69 7.27 -5.17
CA VAL A 211 13.75 7.24 -6.30
C VAL A 211 13.55 8.65 -6.83
N THR A 212 13.61 8.80 -8.15
CA THR A 212 13.37 10.09 -8.83
C THR A 212 12.17 9.99 -9.76
N VAL A 213 11.14 10.79 -9.51
CA VAL A 213 9.97 10.93 -10.37
C VAL A 213 10.04 12.26 -11.11
N GLY A 214 10.19 12.22 -12.43
CA GLY A 214 10.25 13.40 -13.28
C GLY A 214 8.93 14.17 -13.33
N LYS A 215 8.99 15.37 -13.91
CA LYS A 215 7.82 16.26 -14.05
C LYS A 215 6.68 15.62 -14.84
N SER A 216 5.44 16.00 -14.52
CA SER A 216 4.22 15.60 -15.23
C SER A 216 3.98 14.08 -15.30
N CYS A 217 4.52 13.31 -14.35
CA CYS A 217 4.21 11.89 -14.22
C CYS A 217 2.87 11.66 -13.52
N VAL A 218 2.17 10.60 -13.91
CA VAL A 218 0.93 10.16 -13.28
C VAL A 218 1.08 8.71 -12.85
N LEU A 219 0.96 8.45 -11.56
CA LEU A 219 0.92 7.11 -10.99
C LEU A 219 -0.54 6.75 -10.74
N MET A 220 -1.06 5.80 -11.51
CA MET A 220 -2.44 5.37 -11.37
C MET A 220 -2.62 4.42 -10.18
N SER A 221 -3.87 4.10 -9.85
CA SER A 221 -4.23 3.40 -8.60
C SER A 221 -3.48 2.08 -8.45
N GLY A 222 -2.81 1.87 -7.32
CA GLY A 222 -2.05 0.64 -7.07
C GLY A 222 -0.65 0.58 -7.69
N ALA A 223 -0.21 1.58 -8.47
CA ALA A 223 1.13 1.58 -9.06
C ALA A 223 2.21 1.59 -7.97
N LEU A 224 3.24 0.75 -8.13
CA LEU A 224 4.34 0.62 -7.20
C LEU A 224 5.65 0.99 -7.90
N VAL A 225 6.32 2.02 -7.40
CA VAL A 225 7.65 2.43 -7.84
C VAL A 225 8.66 1.97 -6.81
N MET A 226 9.62 1.15 -7.23
CA MET A 226 10.61 0.56 -6.36
C MET A 226 11.93 1.33 -6.31
N SER A 227 12.73 1.00 -5.29
CA SER A 227 14.01 1.61 -4.97
C SER A 227 14.94 1.61 -6.18
N GLY A 228 15.54 2.78 -6.50
CA GLY A 228 16.46 2.93 -7.64
C GLY A 228 15.79 3.36 -8.95
N CYS A 229 14.47 3.36 -9.04
CA CYS A 229 13.76 3.82 -10.23
C CYS A 229 13.97 5.32 -10.51
N LYS A 230 14.17 5.66 -11.79
CA LYS A 230 14.25 7.03 -12.30
C LYS A 230 13.28 7.23 -13.47
N LEU A 231 12.18 7.91 -13.21
CA LEU A 231 11.22 8.30 -14.24
C LEU A 231 11.64 9.65 -14.85
N MET A 232 11.90 9.71 -16.15
CA MET A 232 12.45 10.92 -16.79
C MET A 232 11.41 12.05 -17.02
N GLY A 233 10.12 11.80 -16.78
CA GLY A 233 9.03 12.77 -16.89
C GLY A 233 7.97 12.38 -17.94
N ASN A 234 6.75 12.93 -17.85
CA ASN A 234 5.60 12.62 -18.70
C ASN A 234 5.16 11.14 -18.72
N ASN A 235 5.61 10.35 -17.75
CA ASN A 235 5.28 8.93 -17.69
C ASN A 235 3.92 8.72 -17.04
N ARG A 236 3.15 7.76 -17.55
CA ARG A 236 1.89 7.32 -16.96
C ARG A 236 2.01 5.86 -16.56
N LEU A 237 2.15 5.61 -15.27
CA LEU A 237 2.12 4.24 -14.75
C LEU A 237 0.67 3.81 -14.59
N TYR A 238 0.33 2.72 -15.27
CA TYR A 238 -1.00 2.12 -15.23
C TYR A 238 -1.27 1.44 -13.89
N PRO A 239 -2.53 1.12 -13.55
CA PRO A 239 -2.88 0.64 -12.23
C PRO A 239 -2.11 -0.65 -11.95
N PHE A 240 -1.59 -0.77 -10.73
CA PHE A 240 -0.84 -1.94 -10.27
C PHE A 240 0.46 -2.25 -11.06
N THR A 241 0.96 -1.34 -11.89
CA THR A 241 2.26 -1.53 -12.56
C THR A 241 3.37 -1.58 -11.51
N LEU A 242 4.26 -2.57 -11.60
CA LEU A 242 5.46 -2.70 -10.79
C LEU A 242 6.67 -2.32 -11.66
N ASP A 243 7.36 -1.24 -11.31
CA ASP A 243 8.58 -0.82 -12.01
C ASP A 243 9.82 -1.26 -11.21
N LEU A 244 10.50 -2.30 -11.70
CA LEU A 244 11.74 -2.86 -11.16
C LEU A 244 12.89 -2.44 -12.07
N MET A 245 13.98 -1.95 -11.46
CA MET A 245 15.21 -1.59 -12.16
C MET A 245 15.98 -2.84 -12.61
#